data_AF-A0A7C5X717-F1
#
_entry.id   AF-A0A7C5X717-F1
#
_cell.length_a   1.000
_cell.length_b   1.000
_cell.length_c   1.000
_cell.angle_alpha   90.00
_cell.angle_beta   90.00
_cell.angle_gamma   90.00
#
_symmetry.space_group_name_H-M   'P 1'
#
loop_
_entity.id
_entity.type
_entity.pdbx_description
1 polymer ?
#
loop_
_entity_poly.entity_id
_entity_poly.type
_entity_poly.pdbx_seq_one_letter_code
_entity_poly.pdbx_strand_id
1 'polypeptide(L)' 'MARGKYVQRIIDFVYSKGCVKKQELIDLLVTEFGITRSTADAVLRTLLFRLSKRGILARPYWGYYCRPSEVRG' A
#
# COMPACT_ATOMS: atom_id res chain seq x y z
N MET A 1 -18.50 -2.09 5.72
CA MET A 1 -17.22 -2.65 6.24
C MET A 1 -16.26 -3.07 5.10
N ALA A 2 -15.85 -2.15 4.22
CA ALA A 2 -14.91 -2.47 3.11
C ALA A 2 -13.49 -1.89 3.33
N ARG A 3 -13.40 -0.71 3.99
CA ARG A 3 -12.11 -0.01 4.21
C ARG A 3 -11.06 -0.82 4.99
N GLY A 4 -11.49 -1.65 5.95
CA GLY A 4 -10.56 -2.46 6.75
C GLY A 4 -9.86 -3.54 5.92
N LYS A 5 -10.59 -4.20 5.01
CA LYS A 5 -10.05 -5.28 4.16
C LYS A 5 -8.95 -4.78 3.22
N TYR A 6 -9.13 -3.61 2.61
CA TYR A 6 -8.11 -3.00 1.76
C TYR A 6 -6.83 -2.69 2.53
N VAL A 7 -6.96 -2.07 3.71
CA VAL A 7 -5.81 -1.68 4.53
C VAL A 7 -5.01 -2.89 4.97
N GLN A 8 -5.68 -3.90 5.51
CA GLN A 8 -5.03 -5.13 5.96
C GLN A 8 -4.27 -5.79 4.81
N ARG A 9 -4.92 -5.93 3.65
CA ARG A 9 -4.32 -6.57 2.49
C ARG A 9 -3.10 -5.82 1.95
N ILE A 10 -3.15 -4.49 1.91
CA ILE A 10 -2.00 -3.66 1.52
C ILE A 10 -0.83 -3.86 2.49
N ILE A 11 -1.11 -3.86 3.80
CA ILE A 11 -0.07 -4.05 4.82
C ILE A 11 0.54 -5.45 4.67
N ASP A 12 -0.27 -6.50 4.58
CA ASP A 12 0.20 -7.88 4.44
C ASP A 12 1.08 -8.04 3.18
N PHE A 13 0.66 -7.46 2.06
CA PHE A 13 1.41 -7.52 0.81
C PHE A 13 2.76 -6.80 0.92
N VAL A 14 2.80 -5.60 1.53
CA VAL A 14 4.06 -4.86 1.74
C VAL A 14 4.98 -5.59 2.72
N TYR A 15 4.43 -6.12 3.81
CA TYR A 15 5.23 -6.84 4.82
C TYR A 15 5.77 -8.18 4.30
N SER A 16 5.03 -8.85 3.41
CA SER A 16 5.48 -10.08 2.75
C SER A 16 6.57 -9.84 1.70
N LYS A 17 6.50 -8.76 0.91
CA LYS A 17 7.51 -8.44 -0.12
C LYS A 17 8.66 -7.57 0.38
N GLY A 18 8.53 -6.94 1.55
CA GLY A 18 9.48 -5.97 2.09
C GLY A 18 9.27 -4.56 1.51
N CYS A 19 9.45 -4.40 0.20
CA CYS A 19 9.29 -3.14 -0.54
C CYS A 19 8.46 -3.36 -1.80
N VAL A 20 7.47 -2.48 -2.03
CA VAL A 20 6.57 -2.58 -3.18
C VAL A 20 6.33 -1.24 -3.85
N LYS A 21 6.10 -1.26 -5.17
CA LYS A 21 5.71 -0.07 -5.91
C LYS A 21 4.22 0.23 -5.71
N LYS A 22 3.84 1.51 -5.79
CA LYS A 22 2.43 1.93 -5.86
C LYS A 22 1.69 1.20 -6.99
N GLN A 23 2.35 0.98 -8.12
CA GLN A 23 1.77 0.26 -9.27
C GLN A 23 1.37 -1.16 -8.89
N GLU A 24 2.21 -1.90 -8.16
CA GLU A 24 1.91 -3.26 -7.72
C GLU A 24 0.73 -3.30 -6.75
N LEU A 25 0.61 -2.28 -5.89
CA LEU A 25 -0.56 -2.15 -5.02
C LEU A 25 -1.84 -1.84 -5.79
N ILE A 26 -1.76 -1.08 -6.88
CA ILE A 26 -2.89 -0.84 -7.78
C ILE A 26 -3.32 -2.16 -8.42
N ASP A 27 -2.36 -2.90 -8.99
CA ASP A 27 -2.62 -4.18 -9.64
C ASP A 27 -3.23 -5.18 -8.65
N LEU A 28 -2.69 -5.26 -7.43
CA LEU A 28 -3.27 -6.07 -6.34
C LEU A 28 -4.75 -5.75 -6.08
N LEU A 29 -5.08 -4.46 -5.94
CA LEU A 29 -6.45 -4.05 -5.65
C LEU A 29 -7.41 -4.30 -6.82
N VAL A 30 -6.95 -4.09 -8.05
CA VAL A 30 -7.73 -4.36 -9.26
C VAL A 30 -8.00 -5.85 -9.39
N THR A 31 -6.98 -6.69 -9.21
CA THR A 31 -7.08 -8.15 -9.32
C THR A 31 -7.93 -8.77 -8.21
N GLU A 32 -7.75 -8.35 -6.95
CA GLU A 32 -8.46 -9.00 -5.83
C GLU A 32 -9.89 -8.47 -5.61
N PHE A 33 -10.13 -7.19 -5.90
CA PHE A 33 -11.42 -6.56 -5.59
C PHE A 33 -12.22 -6.17 -6.83
N GLY A 34 -11.68 -6.40 -8.03
CA GLY A 34 -12.37 -6.11 -9.30
C GLY A 34 -12.68 -4.63 -9.50
N ILE A 35 -11.93 -3.73 -8.86
CA ILE A 35 -12.14 -2.27 -8.98
C ILE A 35 -11.31 -1.68 -10.13
N THR A 36 -11.71 -0.51 -10.63
CA THR A 36 -10.93 0.18 -11.67
C THR A 36 -9.59 0.69 -11.13
N ARG A 37 -8.59 0.83 -12.03
CA ARG A 37 -7.28 1.42 -11.68
C ARG A 37 -7.43 2.81 -11.07
N SER A 38 -8.34 3.64 -11.58
CA SER A 38 -8.61 4.99 -11.08
C SER A 38 -9.15 4.97 -9.65
N THR A 39 -10.08 4.07 -9.34
CA THR A 39 -10.61 3.89 -7.99
C THR A 39 -9.52 3.37 -7.04
N ALA A 40 -8.74 2.38 -7.46
CA ALA A 40 -7.61 1.85 -6.70
C ALA A 40 -6.58 2.94 -6.37
N ASP A 41 -6.24 3.79 -7.35
CA ASP A 41 -5.29 4.90 -7.16
C ASP A 41 -5.78 5.90 -6.11
N ALA A 42 -7.05 6.33 -6.21
CA ALA A 42 -7.65 7.28 -5.27
C ALA A 42 -7.69 6.73 -3.83
N VAL A 43 -8.03 5.44 -3.68
CA VAL A 43 -8.03 4.74 -2.39
C VAL A 43 -6.60 4.66 -1.85
N LEU A 44 -5.64 4.21 -2.65
CA LEU A 44 -4.25 4.05 -2.25
C LEU A 44 -3.61 5.37 -1.86
N ARG A 45 -3.88 6.47 -2.57
CA ARG A 45 -3.32 7.79 -2.25
C ARG A 45 -3.66 8.20 -0.81
N THR A 46 -4.92 7.99 -0.40
CA THR A 46 -5.37 8.33 0.96
C THR A 46 -4.83 7.35 1.99
N LEU A 47 -4.87 6.05 1.69
CA LEU A 47 -4.44 5.00 2.63
C LEU A 47 -2.93 5.03 2.88
N LEU A 48 -2.13 5.06 1.83
CA LEU A 48 -0.67 5.05 1.93
C LEU A 48 -0.15 6.30 2.64
N PHE A 49 -0.77 7.47 2.41
CA PHE A 49 -0.45 8.67 3.16
C PHE A 49 -0.71 8.50 4.67
N ARG A 50 -1.88 7.94 5.04
CA ARG A 50 -2.22 7.70 6.45
C ARG A 50 -1.32 6.65 7.10
N LEU A 51 -1.04 5.56 6.40
CA LEU A 51 -0.17 4.47 6.88
C LEU A 51 1.27 4.96 7.07
N SER A 52 1.76 5.78 6.14
CA SER A 52 3.08 6.38 6.25
C SER A 52 3.16 7.40 7.38
N LYS A 53 2.17 8.27 7.53
CA LYS A 53 2.09 9.24 8.64
C LYS A 53 2.04 8.55 10.02
N ARG A 54 1.46 7.35 10.09
CA ARG A 54 1.40 6.54 11.32
C ARG A 54 2.65 5.68 11.56
N GLY A 55 3.63 5.71 10.65
CA GLY A 55 4.84 4.88 10.75
C GLY A 55 4.62 3.39 10.49
N ILE A 56 3.45 3.00 9.96
CA ILE A 56 3.14 1.58 9.63
C ILE A 56 3.87 1.15 8.37
N LEU A 57 4.03 2.08 7.42
CA LEU A 57 4.80 1.92 6.19
C LEU A 57 5.84 3.03 6.09
N ALA A 58 7.02 2.72 5.56
CA ALA A 58 8.01 3.72 5.20
C ALA A 58 7.95 4.01 3.69
N ARG A 59 8.27 5.24 3.32
CA ARG A 59 8.37 5.68 1.93
C ARG A 59 9.80 6.15 1.68
N PRO A 60 10.74 5.25 1.38
CA PRO A 60 12.14 5.62 1.21
C PRO A 60 12.38 6.38 -0.10
N TYR A 61 11.60 6.09 -1.15
CA TYR A 61 11.72 6.71 -2.47
C TYR A 61 10.36 7.04 -3.07
N TRP A 62 10.36 7.87 -4.12
CA TRP A 62 9.13 8.25 -4.81
C TRP A 62 8.45 7.04 -5.45
N GLY A 63 7.20 6.77 -5.07
CA GLY A 63 6.41 5.67 -5.64
C GLY A 63 6.62 4.29 -4.99
N TYR A 64 7.49 4.17 -3.98
CA TYR A 64 7.75 2.93 -3.27
C TYR A 64 7.29 3.00 -1.81
N TYR A 65 6.78 1.87 -1.32
CA TYR A 65 6.31 1.71 0.04
C TYR A 65 6.91 0.43 0.60
N CYS A 66 7.58 0.55 1.73
CA CYS A 66 8.27 -0.54 2.38
C CYS A 66 7.76 -0.74 3.80
N ARG A 67 8.03 -1.92 4.36
CA ARG A 67 7.94 -2.09 5.81
C ARG A 67 8.98 -1.17 6.50
N PRO A 68 8.67 -0.60 7.67
CA PRO A 68 9.54 0.39 8.32
C PRO A 68 10.94 -0.11 8.66
N SER A 69 11.09 -1.42 8.91
CA SER A 69 12.38 -2.05 9.22
C SER A 69 13.38 -2.02 8.05
N GLU A 70 12.92 -1.96 6.80
CA GLU A 70 13.82 -1.93 5.62
C GLU A 70 14.50 -0.57 5.41
N VAL A 71 13.97 0.48 6.04
CA VAL A 71 14.42 1.87 5.83
C VAL A 71 15.23 2.39 7.01
N ARG A 72 15.33 1.61 8.09
CA ARG A 72 16.10 1.93 9.31
C ARG A 72 17.47 1.24 9.36
N GLY A 73 18.03 0.89 8.20
CA GLY A 73 19.42 0.43 8.06
C GLY A 73 20.35 1.58 7.76
#